data_AF-A0A849IIT6-F1
#
_entry.id   AF-A0A849IIT6-F1
#
_cell.length_a   1.000
_cell.length_b   1.000
_cell.length_c   1.000
_cell.angle_alpha   90.00
_cell.angle_beta   90.00
_cell.angle_gamma   90.00
#
_symmetry.space_group_name_H-M   'P 1'
#
loop_
_entity.id
_entity.type
_entity.pdbx_description
1 polymer ?
#
loop_
_entity_poly.entity_id
_entity_poly.type
_entity_poly.pdbx_seq_one_letter_code
_entity_poly.pdbx_strand_id
1 'polypeptide(L)'
;MQGFGMQLSVEQKVRVAASMDGLGVHYVEAGWPGANPRDTAVFERLRDAPLPQARLAAFGSTCRPGARADSDPVLAATLVAATPVVTLVGKASLWQVETVLRTTGEENLRMVHDSVAHAVAQGREVVFDAEHFFDGHAQDPGYSMAAAEAALSGGASWVVLCDTNGGRLVEEVAHVVAAARARLGDRLGIHCHNDTGVAVAASLAAVASGARMVQGTINGSGERCGNADLLVIAANLQLKCGLAVLTPAALGELVTVSRLFDSMVNRTPEPQRPYLGPAAFLHKAGLHAQGVARDPRAYQHIDPAQVGNQTRTVVSDQSGRSNVSAKLRDLGLDDLDPQARGAIVERLKQLEGAGWAFEDADASFELLVARALPGDAAPFALQESLVVAHDQDSLQTVEAAHQVDASVKVRVGPTLVHTAATGNGPVEALDGALRRALTSHFPVLAGVQLVDYRVRVIDGDHGTGATVRVSIDSSDGDRIWTTVGCSPNILHASALALVDSYEWVTRHAAESDRLSSSA
;
A
#
# COMPACT_ATOMS: atom_id res chain seq x y z
N MET A 1 -3.48 -4.00 -11.20
CA MET A 1 -2.07 -3.54 -11.10
C MET A 1 -1.55 -2.89 -12.41
N GLN A 2 -2.40 -2.25 -13.21
CA GLN A 2 -2.03 -1.67 -14.53
C GLN A 2 -2.07 -0.12 -14.57
N GLY A 3 -2.39 0.53 -13.45
CA GLY A 3 -2.46 1.98 -13.38
C GLY A 3 -1.10 2.68 -13.43
N PHE A 4 -1.14 3.98 -13.70
CA PHE A 4 0.04 4.82 -13.88
C PHE A 4 1.00 4.75 -12.68
N GLY A 5 2.30 4.58 -12.94
CA GLY A 5 3.34 4.51 -11.91
C GLY A 5 3.37 3.20 -11.10
N MET A 6 2.52 2.22 -11.40
CA MET A 6 2.52 0.94 -10.68
C MET A 6 3.36 -0.11 -11.40
N GLN A 7 4.64 -0.21 -11.04
CA GLN A 7 5.52 -1.31 -11.46
C GLN A 7 5.95 -2.12 -10.24
N LEU A 8 5.18 -3.17 -9.93
CA LEU A 8 5.50 -4.11 -8.86
C LEU A 8 6.32 -5.28 -9.40
N SER A 9 7.31 -5.71 -8.62
CA SER A 9 8.00 -6.99 -8.81
C SER A 9 7.06 -8.17 -8.53
N VAL A 10 7.41 -9.37 -8.96
CA VAL A 10 6.62 -10.59 -8.69
C VAL A 10 6.40 -10.77 -7.19
N GLU A 11 7.46 -10.63 -6.39
CA GLU A 11 7.39 -10.77 -4.93
C GLU A 11 6.54 -9.68 -4.27
N GLN A 12 6.59 -8.44 -4.77
CA GLN A 12 5.71 -7.38 -4.28
C GLN A 12 4.24 -7.70 -4.60
N LYS A 13 3.93 -8.22 -5.80
CA LYS A 13 2.55 -8.61 -6.16
C LYS A 13 2.03 -9.74 -5.28
N VAL A 14 2.86 -10.75 -5.01
CA VAL A 14 2.54 -11.86 -4.08
C VAL A 14 2.30 -11.33 -2.67
N ARG A 15 3.12 -10.40 -2.19
CA ARG A 15 2.95 -9.78 -0.87
C ARG A 15 1.67 -8.94 -0.79
N VAL A 16 1.29 -8.22 -1.85
CA VAL A 16 -0.01 -7.52 -1.93
C VAL A 16 -1.16 -8.53 -1.86
N ALA A 17 -1.10 -9.61 -2.65
CA ALA A 17 -2.12 -10.66 -2.65
C ALA A 17 -2.28 -11.30 -1.26
N ALA A 18 -1.17 -11.63 -0.59
CA ALA A 18 -1.17 -12.16 0.77
C ALA A 18 -1.72 -11.16 1.80
N SER A 19 -1.44 -9.87 1.63
CA SER A 19 -1.98 -8.82 2.52
C SER A 19 -3.50 -8.68 2.37
N MET A 20 -4.01 -8.79 1.14
CA MET A 20 -5.45 -8.80 0.87
C MET A 20 -6.12 -10.06 1.43
N ASP A 21 -5.50 -11.23 1.26
CA ASP A 21 -5.96 -12.48 1.84
C ASP A 21 -6.02 -12.43 3.37
N GLY A 22 -4.98 -11.90 4.02
CA GLY A 22 -4.94 -11.69 5.48
C GLY A 22 -6.03 -10.74 5.98
N LEU A 23 -6.43 -9.76 5.17
CA LEU A 23 -7.57 -8.90 5.44
C LEU A 23 -8.91 -9.67 5.35
N GLY A 24 -8.95 -10.81 4.67
CA GLY A 24 -10.16 -11.61 4.49
C GLY A 24 -10.97 -11.22 3.25
N VAL A 25 -10.33 -10.68 2.20
CA VAL A 25 -11.03 -10.51 0.92
C VAL A 25 -11.39 -11.87 0.32
N HIS A 26 -12.55 -11.96 -0.31
CA HIS A 26 -13.05 -13.23 -0.85
C HIS A 26 -12.38 -13.64 -2.16
N TYR A 27 -11.96 -12.66 -2.96
CA TYR A 27 -11.37 -12.87 -4.28
C TYR A 27 -10.15 -11.95 -4.46
N VAL A 28 -9.07 -12.50 -5.03
CA VAL A 28 -7.88 -11.73 -5.43
C VAL A 28 -7.63 -11.98 -6.91
N GLU A 29 -7.79 -10.95 -7.72
CA GLU A 29 -7.39 -10.97 -9.12
C GLU A 29 -5.90 -10.59 -9.24
N ALA A 30 -5.06 -11.56 -9.60
CA ALA A 30 -3.61 -11.41 -9.53
C ALA A 30 -2.95 -10.93 -10.83
N GLY A 31 -3.70 -10.85 -11.93
CA GLY A 31 -3.22 -10.33 -13.21
C GLY A 31 -3.76 -11.08 -14.42
N TRP A 32 -3.16 -10.83 -15.58
CA TRP A 32 -3.54 -11.42 -16.86
C TRP A 32 -2.47 -12.43 -17.33
N PRO A 33 -2.62 -13.72 -17.01
CA PRO A 33 -1.65 -14.73 -17.39
C PRO A 33 -1.56 -14.86 -18.92
N GLY A 34 -0.35 -15.02 -19.44
CA GLY A 34 -0.08 -15.11 -20.88
C GLY A 34 0.04 -13.76 -21.60
N ALA A 35 -0.56 -12.69 -21.09
CA ALA A 35 -0.36 -11.34 -21.65
C ALA A 35 0.92 -10.68 -21.16
N ASN A 36 1.32 -10.96 -19.91
CA ASN A 36 2.53 -10.41 -19.29
C ASN A 36 3.34 -11.52 -18.59
N PRO A 37 4.62 -11.74 -18.96
CA PRO A 37 5.48 -12.75 -18.32
C PRO A 37 5.57 -12.59 -16.80
N ARG A 38 5.55 -11.35 -16.28
CA ARG A 38 5.55 -11.09 -14.84
C ARG A 38 4.26 -11.56 -14.17
N ASP A 39 3.12 -11.44 -14.84
CA ASP A 39 1.83 -11.88 -14.28
C ASP A 39 1.79 -13.42 -14.26
N THR A 40 2.26 -14.08 -15.32
CA THR A 40 2.41 -15.54 -15.34
C THR A 40 3.26 -16.04 -14.16
N ALA A 41 4.41 -15.40 -13.89
CA ALA A 41 5.27 -15.75 -12.75
C ALA A 41 4.58 -15.56 -11.38
N VAL A 42 3.65 -14.60 -11.24
CA VAL A 42 2.86 -14.45 -10.01
C VAL A 42 1.94 -15.64 -9.80
N PHE A 43 1.26 -16.13 -10.86
CA PHE A 43 0.41 -17.31 -10.74
C PHE A 43 1.20 -18.58 -10.42
N GLU A 44 2.41 -18.73 -10.96
CA GLU A 44 3.32 -19.81 -10.58
C GLU A 44 3.68 -19.73 -9.10
N ARG A 45 4.05 -18.53 -8.62
CA ARG A 45 4.42 -18.32 -7.22
C ARG A 45 3.27 -18.56 -6.25
N LEU A 46 2.06 -18.10 -6.60
CA LEU A 46 0.84 -18.32 -5.79
C LEU A 46 0.29 -19.74 -5.91
N ARG A 47 0.77 -20.55 -6.85
CA ARG A 47 0.49 -21.99 -6.87
C ARG A 47 1.31 -22.73 -5.82
N ASP A 48 2.57 -22.34 -5.66
CA ASP A 48 3.48 -22.93 -4.67
C ASP A 48 3.17 -22.44 -3.24
N ALA A 49 2.70 -21.18 -3.11
CA ALA A 49 2.28 -20.57 -1.86
C ALA A 49 0.83 -20.04 -1.98
N PRO A 50 -0.17 -20.93 -1.91
CA PRO A 50 -1.57 -20.57 -2.10
C PRO A 50 -2.11 -19.67 -0.98
N LEU A 51 -3.04 -18.80 -1.37
CA LEU A 51 -3.79 -17.94 -0.46
C LEU A 51 -4.76 -18.80 0.38
N PRO A 52 -4.70 -18.77 1.73
CA PRO A 52 -5.50 -19.65 2.58
C PRO A 52 -7.00 -19.32 2.62
N GLN A 53 -7.40 -18.07 2.38
CA GLN A 53 -8.80 -17.64 2.48
C GLN A 53 -9.37 -17.18 1.14
N ALA A 54 -8.65 -16.31 0.44
CA ALA A 54 -9.06 -15.70 -0.80
C ALA A 54 -8.97 -16.66 -1.97
N ARG A 55 -9.95 -16.59 -2.87
CA ARG A 55 -9.93 -17.34 -4.11
C ARG A 55 -9.17 -16.56 -5.18
N LEU A 56 -8.09 -17.17 -5.66
CA LEU A 56 -7.28 -16.60 -6.73
C LEU A 56 -8.06 -16.58 -8.05
N ALA A 57 -8.11 -15.41 -8.68
CA ALA A 57 -8.74 -15.19 -9.98
C ALA A 57 -7.68 -14.79 -11.03
N ALA A 58 -7.79 -15.39 -12.21
CA ALA A 58 -7.07 -14.98 -13.41
C ALA A 58 -7.95 -14.07 -14.26
N PHE A 59 -7.42 -12.92 -14.68
CA PHE A 59 -8.11 -12.03 -15.61
C PHE A 59 -7.84 -12.45 -17.05
N GLY A 60 -8.85 -12.38 -17.90
CA GLY A 60 -8.73 -12.61 -19.34
C GLY A 60 -9.91 -12.03 -20.09
N SER A 61 -9.93 -12.22 -21.42
CA SER A 61 -11.02 -11.77 -22.28
C SER A 61 -11.84 -12.95 -22.80
N THR A 62 -13.05 -12.67 -23.28
CA THR A 62 -13.77 -13.60 -24.16
C THR A 62 -12.94 -13.99 -25.39
N CYS A 63 -13.30 -15.09 -26.03
CA CYS A 63 -12.69 -15.52 -27.30
C CYS A 63 -12.81 -14.43 -28.38
N ARG A 64 -11.92 -14.46 -29.38
CA ARG A 64 -11.93 -13.47 -30.47
C ARG A 64 -13.14 -13.63 -31.40
N PRO A 65 -13.54 -12.55 -32.11
CA PRO A 65 -14.59 -12.62 -33.13
C PRO A 65 -14.29 -13.69 -34.18
N GLY A 66 -15.30 -14.50 -34.51
CA GLY A 66 -15.21 -15.62 -35.45
C GLY A 66 -14.47 -16.85 -34.93
N ALA A 67 -13.89 -16.80 -33.72
CA ALA A 67 -13.23 -17.95 -33.11
C ALA A 67 -14.21 -18.77 -32.26
N ARG A 68 -13.97 -20.08 -32.17
CA ARG A 68 -14.63 -20.93 -31.17
C ARG A 68 -13.90 -20.82 -29.85
N ALA A 69 -14.65 -20.74 -28.75
CA ALA A 69 -14.11 -20.61 -27.40
C ALA A 69 -13.12 -21.74 -27.05
N ASP A 70 -13.40 -22.98 -27.47
CA ASP A 70 -12.57 -24.15 -27.19
C ASP A 70 -11.24 -24.21 -27.96
N SER A 71 -11.06 -23.35 -28.96
CA SER A 71 -9.85 -23.28 -29.79
C SER A 71 -9.18 -21.91 -29.77
N ASP A 72 -9.74 -20.94 -29.04
CA ASP A 72 -9.18 -19.60 -29.02
C ASP A 72 -7.94 -19.53 -28.10
N PRO A 73 -6.77 -19.14 -28.63
CA PRO A 73 -5.53 -19.12 -27.86
C PRO A 73 -5.52 -18.07 -26.75
N VAL A 74 -6.30 -16.98 -26.83
CA VAL A 74 -6.34 -15.96 -25.77
C VAL A 74 -7.10 -16.49 -24.56
N LEU A 75 -8.27 -17.10 -24.81
CA LEU A 75 -9.03 -17.77 -23.75
C LEU A 75 -8.25 -18.95 -23.16
N ALA A 76 -7.64 -19.78 -24.01
CA ALA A 76 -6.82 -20.91 -23.56
C ALA A 76 -5.65 -20.46 -22.66
N ALA A 77 -4.94 -19.39 -23.01
CA ALA A 77 -3.84 -18.84 -22.20
C ALA A 77 -4.30 -18.42 -20.80
N THR A 78 -5.50 -17.89 -20.67
CA THR A 78 -6.09 -17.52 -19.38
C THR A 78 -6.32 -18.76 -18.50
N LEU A 79 -6.83 -19.84 -19.11
CA LEU A 79 -7.16 -21.08 -18.41
C LEU A 79 -5.92 -21.89 -17.99
N VAL A 80 -4.77 -21.69 -18.63
CA VAL A 80 -3.49 -22.34 -18.28
C VAL A 80 -3.01 -21.99 -16.86
N ALA A 81 -3.38 -20.82 -16.33
CA ALA A 81 -3.04 -20.45 -14.96
C ALA A 81 -3.63 -21.41 -13.91
N ALA A 82 -4.67 -22.16 -14.29
CA ALA A 82 -5.35 -23.17 -13.48
C ALA A 82 -5.94 -22.65 -12.16
N THR A 83 -6.30 -21.36 -12.11
CA THR A 83 -6.95 -20.72 -10.96
C THR A 83 -8.37 -21.26 -10.73
N PRO A 84 -8.88 -21.26 -9.48
CA PRO A 84 -10.25 -21.67 -9.20
C PRO A 84 -11.30 -20.72 -9.79
N VAL A 85 -10.94 -19.46 -10.01
CA VAL A 85 -11.79 -18.42 -10.56
C VAL A 85 -11.16 -17.84 -11.82
N VAL A 86 -11.97 -17.51 -12.82
CA VAL A 86 -11.57 -16.77 -14.01
C VAL A 86 -12.47 -15.55 -14.15
N THR A 87 -11.88 -14.36 -14.18
CA THR A 87 -12.57 -13.12 -14.52
C THR A 87 -12.45 -12.91 -16.03
N LEU A 88 -13.58 -12.94 -16.75
CA LEU A 88 -13.62 -12.70 -18.18
C LEU A 88 -14.25 -11.35 -18.48
N VAL A 89 -13.54 -10.50 -19.20
CA VAL A 89 -14.07 -9.24 -19.71
C VAL A 89 -14.72 -9.42 -21.08
N GLY A 90 -15.90 -8.81 -21.26
CA GLY A 90 -16.60 -8.73 -22.55
C GLY A 90 -17.37 -7.42 -22.69
N LYS A 91 -17.54 -6.93 -23.93
CA LYS A 91 -18.21 -5.65 -24.18
C LYS A 91 -19.73 -5.77 -23.99
N ALA A 92 -20.29 -4.86 -23.20
CA ALA A 92 -21.72 -4.70 -22.98
C ALA A 92 -22.33 -3.44 -23.64
N SER A 93 -21.56 -2.73 -24.49
CA SER A 93 -22.05 -1.63 -25.33
C SER A 93 -22.03 -2.05 -26.80
N LEU A 94 -23.17 -1.96 -27.49
CA LEU A 94 -23.25 -2.31 -28.91
C LEU A 94 -22.33 -1.42 -29.75
N TRP A 95 -22.25 -0.12 -29.43
CA TRP A 95 -21.34 0.80 -30.09
C TRP A 95 -19.87 0.38 -29.96
N GLN A 96 -19.44 -0.07 -28.78
CA GLN A 96 -18.08 -0.61 -28.58
C GLN A 96 -17.86 -1.89 -29.39
N VAL A 97 -18.88 -2.75 -29.48
CA VAL A 97 -18.82 -3.99 -30.26
C VAL A 97 -18.64 -3.72 -31.74
N GLU A 98 -19.45 -2.82 -32.31
CA GLU A 98 -19.40 -2.51 -33.74
C GLU A 98 -18.17 -1.68 -34.11
N THR A 99 -17.77 -0.75 -33.25
CA THR A 99 -16.71 0.24 -33.56
C THR A 99 -15.32 -0.27 -33.19
N VAL A 100 -15.17 -0.83 -31.99
CA VAL A 100 -13.86 -1.21 -31.42
C VAL A 100 -13.57 -2.68 -31.66
N LEU A 101 -14.49 -3.59 -31.34
CA LEU A 101 -14.32 -5.01 -31.64
C LEU A 101 -14.52 -5.33 -33.13
N ARG A 102 -15.23 -4.46 -33.86
CA ARG A 102 -15.52 -4.60 -35.30
C ARG A 102 -16.21 -5.91 -35.64
N THR A 103 -17.20 -6.28 -34.82
CA THR A 103 -18.05 -7.45 -35.02
C THR A 103 -19.53 -7.09 -34.81
N THR A 104 -20.44 -8.05 -34.97
CA THR A 104 -21.88 -7.84 -34.76
C THR A 104 -22.26 -8.07 -33.30
N GLY A 105 -23.39 -7.47 -32.89
CA GLY A 105 -23.97 -7.73 -31.57
C GLY A 105 -24.23 -9.21 -31.30
N GLU A 106 -24.81 -9.92 -32.28
CA GLU A 106 -25.07 -11.36 -32.19
C GLU A 106 -23.79 -12.17 -31.96
N GLU A 107 -22.72 -11.85 -32.70
CA GLU A 107 -21.44 -12.53 -32.56
C GLU A 107 -20.80 -12.25 -31.19
N ASN A 108 -20.90 -11.02 -30.68
CA ASN A 108 -20.42 -10.71 -29.33
C ASN A 108 -21.20 -11.45 -28.24
N LEU A 109 -22.53 -11.53 -28.35
CA LEU A 109 -23.35 -12.30 -27.39
C LEU A 109 -22.97 -13.79 -27.42
N ARG A 110 -22.73 -14.36 -28.60
CA ARG A 110 -22.21 -15.73 -28.76
C ARG A 110 -20.82 -15.87 -28.11
N MET A 111 -19.89 -14.96 -28.39
CA MET A 111 -18.54 -14.98 -27.80
C MET A 111 -18.60 -14.96 -26.27
N VAL A 112 -19.44 -14.11 -25.68
CA VAL A 112 -19.65 -14.03 -24.23
C VAL A 112 -20.17 -15.36 -23.69
N HIS A 113 -21.29 -15.86 -24.22
CA HIS A 113 -21.88 -17.12 -23.79
C HIS A 113 -20.88 -18.29 -23.89
N ASP A 114 -20.29 -18.49 -25.06
CA ASP A 114 -19.43 -19.64 -25.35
C ASP A 114 -18.13 -19.61 -24.52
N SER A 115 -17.57 -18.42 -24.28
CA SER A 115 -16.36 -18.27 -23.46
C SER A 115 -16.62 -18.63 -22.01
N VAL A 116 -17.74 -18.14 -21.46
CA VAL A 116 -18.16 -18.47 -20.09
C VAL A 116 -18.47 -19.96 -19.97
N ALA A 117 -19.28 -20.50 -20.89
CA ALA A 117 -19.63 -21.92 -20.89
C ALA A 117 -18.40 -22.83 -21.01
N HIS A 118 -17.43 -22.44 -21.85
CA HIS A 118 -16.18 -23.18 -21.97
C HIS A 118 -15.39 -23.17 -20.65
N ALA A 119 -15.20 -22.00 -20.03
CA ALA A 119 -14.48 -21.91 -18.75
C ALA A 119 -15.19 -22.68 -17.62
N VAL A 120 -16.53 -22.63 -17.54
CA VAL A 120 -17.33 -23.43 -16.60
C VAL A 120 -17.17 -24.92 -16.87
N ALA A 121 -17.17 -25.37 -18.12
CA ALA A 121 -16.94 -26.76 -18.49
C ALA A 121 -15.54 -27.26 -18.12
N GLN A 122 -14.56 -26.35 -17.98
CA GLN A 122 -13.22 -26.63 -17.43
C GLN A 122 -13.19 -26.62 -15.89
N GLY A 123 -14.35 -26.59 -15.22
CA GLY A 123 -14.48 -26.62 -13.77
C GLY A 123 -14.14 -25.30 -13.08
N ARG A 124 -14.20 -24.17 -13.79
CA ARG A 124 -13.88 -22.84 -13.24
C ARG A 124 -15.14 -22.14 -12.77
N GLU A 125 -15.04 -21.42 -11.66
CA GLU A 125 -15.99 -20.35 -11.38
C GLU A 125 -15.70 -19.16 -12.28
N VAL A 126 -16.73 -18.60 -12.90
CA VAL A 126 -16.57 -17.46 -13.81
C VAL A 126 -17.22 -16.22 -13.23
N VAL A 127 -16.42 -15.16 -13.15
CA VAL A 127 -16.86 -13.78 -12.96
C VAL A 127 -16.84 -13.11 -14.33
N PHE A 128 -17.97 -12.58 -14.79
CA PHE A 128 -18.04 -11.87 -16.07
C PHE A 128 -18.10 -10.37 -15.84
N ASP A 129 -17.07 -9.66 -16.30
CA ASP A 129 -17.01 -8.20 -16.26
C ASP A 129 -17.65 -7.64 -17.52
N ALA A 130 -18.85 -7.08 -17.36
CA ALA A 130 -19.60 -6.44 -18.43
C ALA A 130 -19.03 -5.05 -18.70
N GLU A 131 -17.98 -4.99 -19.51
CA GLU A 131 -17.23 -3.77 -19.81
C GLU A 131 -18.12 -2.75 -20.52
N HIS A 132 -18.05 -1.49 -20.10
CA HIS A 132 -18.89 -0.39 -20.58
C HIS A 132 -20.41 -0.60 -20.37
N PHE A 133 -20.82 -1.41 -19.38
CA PHE A 133 -22.24 -1.73 -19.16
C PHE A 133 -23.10 -0.48 -18.99
N PHE A 134 -22.71 0.50 -18.17
CA PHE A 134 -23.56 1.65 -17.92
C PHE A 134 -23.66 2.60 -19.12
N ASP A 135 -22.57 2.80 -19.86
CA ASP A 135 -22.60 3.58 -21.11
C ASP A 135 -23.40 2.88 -22.20
N GLY A 136 -23.22 1.57 -22.33
CA GLY A 136 -24.04 0.72 -23.18
C GLY A 136 -25.51 0.83 -22.79
N HIS A 137 -25.84 0.76 -21.50
CA HIS A 137 -27.22 0.78 -21.02
C HIS A 137 -27.89 2.13 -21.26
N ALA A 138 -27.15 3.23 -21.19
CA ALA A 138 -27.69 4.55 -21.53
C ALA A 138 -28.02 4.67 -23.03
N GLN A 139 -27.30 3.95 -23.90
CA GLN A 139 -27.52 3.94 -25.35
C GLN A 139 -28.60 2.92 -25.76
N ASP A 140 -28.47 1.69 -25.28
CA ASP A 140 -29.35 0.55 -25.50
C ASP A 140 -29.38 -0.35 -24.24
N PRO A 141 -30.40 -0.16 -23.37
CA PRO A 141 -30.63 -1.02 -22.22
C PRO A 141 -30.82 -2.50 -22.60
N GLY A 142 -31.46 -2.75 -23.74
CA GLY A 142 -31.79 -4.09 -24.19
C GLY A 142 -30.54 -4.90 -24.50
N TYR A 143 -29.61 -4.31 -25.26
CA TYR A 143 -28.36 -4.96 -25.62
C TYR A 143 -27.45 -5.21 -24.41
N SER A 144 -27.33 -4.23 -23.52
CA SER A 144 -26.49 -4.36 -22.33
C SER A 144 -26.98 -5.48 -21.41
N MET A 145 -28.29 -5.58 -21.22
CA MET A 145 -28.92 -6.69 -20.50
C MET A 145 -28.73 -8.03 -21.23
N ALA A 146 -28.83 -8.06 -22.56
CA ALA A 146 -28.61 -9.28 -23.34
C ALA A 146 -27.17 -9.80 -23.19
N ALA A 147 -26.17 -8.92 -23.10
CA ALA A 147 -24.78 -9.32 -22.84
C ALA A 147 -24.62 -9.96 -21.45
N ALA A 148 -25.26 -9.39 -20.43
CA ALA A 148 -25.30 -9.97 -19.09
C ALA A 148 -26.05 -11.31 -19.05
N GLU A 149 -27.18 -11.44 -19.76
CA GLU A 149 -27.95 -12.68 -19.90
C GLU A 149 -27.16 -13.77 -20.63
N ALA A 150 -26.37 -13.41 -21.65
CA ALA A 150 -25.49 -14.35 -22.34
C ALA A 150 -24.44 -14.93 -21.39
N ALA A 151 -23.85 -14.11 -20.52
CA ALA A 151 -22.92 -14.59 -19.50
C ALA A 151 -23.60 -15.51 -18.47
N LEU A 152 -24.77 -15.12 -17.96
CA LEU A 152 -25.52 -15.94 -16.99
C LEU A 152 -25.98 -17.27 -17.59
N SER A 153 -26.41 -17.29 -18.84
CA SER A 153 -26.83 -18.50 -19.54
C SER A 153 -25.63 -19.41 -19.87
N GLY A 154 -24.45 -18.85 -20.11
CA GLY A 154 -23.19 -19.59 -20.18
C GLY A 154 -22.74 -20.17 -18.83
N GLY A 155 -23.36 -19.78 -17.71
CA GLY A 155 -23.07 -20.32 -16.39
C GLY A 155 -22.21 -19.43 -15.49
N ALA A 156 -22.08 -18.13 -15.80
CA ALA A 156 -21.36 -17.19 -14.94
C ALA A 156 -21.95 -17.22 -13.51
N SER A 157 -21.06 -17.25 -12.52
CA SER A 157 -21.45 -17.17 -11.10
C SER A 157 -21.74 -15.73 -10.68
N TRP A 158 -21.05 -14.78 -11.31
CA TRP A 158 -21.22 -13.34 -11.11
C TRP A 158 -21.24 -12.62 -12.45
N VAL A 159 -22.14 -11.66 -12.61
CA VAL A 159 -22.04 -10.63 -13.65
C VAL A 159 -21.76 -9.29 -12.98
N VAL A 160 -20.59 -8.72 -13.25
CA VAL A 160 -20.15 -7.44 -12.69
C VAL A 160 -20.47 -6.34 -13.68
N LEU A 161 -21.24 -5.35 -13.25
CA LEU A 161 -21.61 -4.20 -14.06
C LEU A 161 -20.47 -3.17 -13.96
N CYS A 162 -19.80 -2.85 -15.08
CA CYS A 162 -18.63 -1.98 -15.06
C CYS A 162 -18.98 -0.54 -15.49
N ASP A 163 -18.76 0.43 -14.61
CA ASP A 163 -18.66 1.86 -14.97
C ASP A 163 -17.23 2.15 -15.44
N THR A 164 -16.90 1.62 -16.62
CA THR A 164 -15.53 1.59 -17.16
C THR A 164 -14.94 2.98 -17.35
N ASN A 165 -15.76 3.95 -17.76
CA ASN A 165 -15.34 5.34 -17.93
C ASN A 165 -15.37 6.15 -16.63
N GLY A 166 -15.92 5.62 -15.54
CA GLY A 166 -16.05 6.31 -14.24
C GLY A 166 -16.93 7.55 -14.29
N GLY A 167 -17.83 7.60 -15.29
CA GLY A 167 -18.57 8.80 -15.68
C GLY A 167 -19.98 8.87 -15.11
N ARG A 168 -20.46 7.79 -14.46
CA ARG A 168 -21.86 7.68 -14.05
C ARG A 168 -22.08 8.21 -12.65
N LEU A 169 -23.14 8.99 -12.48
CA LEU A 169 -23.50 9.51 -11.18
C LEU A 169 -24.20 8.44 -10.33
N VAL A 170 -24.17 8.66 -9.01
CA VAL A 170 -24.61 7.70 -7.99
C VAL A 170 -26.05 7.22 -8.23
N GLU A 171 -26.97 8.13 -8.55
CA GLU A 171 -28.39 7.80 -8.79
C GLU A 171 -28.60 6.98 -10.07
N GLU A 172 -27.84 7.28 -11.14
CA GLU A 172 -27.87 6.50 -12.37
C GLU A 172 -27.39 5.07 -12.11
N VAL A 173 -26.28 4.91 -11.38
CA VAL A 173 -25.76 3.59 -11.01
C VAL A 173 -26.79 2.81 -10.19
N ALA A 174 -27.40 3.44 -9.18
CA ALA A 174 -28.42 2.82 -8.36
C ALA A 174 -29.63 2.33 -9.18
N HIS A 175 -30.11 3.16 -10.11
CA HIS A 175 -31.26 2.84 -10.96
C HIS A 175 -30.95 1.68 -11.90
N VAL A 176 -29.81 1.73 -12.59
CA VAL A 176 -29.40 0.70 -13.54
C VAL A 176 -29.14 -0.63 -12.85
N VAL A 177 -28.51 -0.63 -11.66
CA VAL A 177 -28.29 -1.86 -10.88
C VAL A 177 -29.64 -2.45 -10.41
N ALA A 178 -30.59 -1.63 -9.98
CA ALA A 178 -31.92 -2.11 -9.59
C ALA A 178 -32.68 -2.71 -10.78
N ALA A 179 -32.59 -2.10 -11.96
CA ALA A 179 -33.16 -2.64 -13.20
C ALA A 179 -32.50 -3.96 -13.60
N ALA A 180 -31.17 -4.04 -13.53
CA ALA A 180 -30.42 -5.27 -13.78
C ALA A 180 -30.85 -6.36 -12.80
N ARG A 181 -30.96 -6.06 -11.51
CA ARG A 181 -31.41 -7.02 -10.49
C ARG A 181 -32.81 -7.54 -10.76
N ALA A 182 -33.75 -6.65 -11.12
CA ALA A 182 -35.12 -7.03 -11.42
C ALA A 182 -35.23 -8.01 -12.60
N ARG A 183 -34.29 -7.92 -13.56
CA ARG A 183 -34.28 -8.74 -14.77
C ARG A 183 -33.42 -10.01 -14.64
N LEU A 184 -32.27 -9.91 -13.96
CA LEU A 184 -31.20 -10.91 -13.97
C LEU A 184 -31.05 -11.66 -12.63
N GLY A 185 -31.66 -11.15 -11.55
CA GLY A 185 -31.55 -11.70 -10.20
C GLY A 185 -30.40 -11.12 -9.37
N ASP A 186 -30.01 -11.83 -8.31
CA ASP A 186 -29.10 -11.31 -7.27
C ASP A 186 -27.60 -11.59 -7.51
N ARG A 187 -27.24 -12.27 -8.62
CA ARG A 187 -25.84 -12.63 -8.97
C ARG A 187 -25.09 -11.47 -9.65
N LEU A 188 -25.22 -10.28 -9.08
CA LEU A 188 -24.67 -9.05 -9.64
C LEU A 188 -23.51 -8.51 -8.80
N GLY A 189 -22.49 -8.02 -9.50
CA GLY A 189 -21.41 -7.23 -8.93
C GLY A 189 -21.36 -5.82 -9.50
N ILE A 190 -20.49 -4.99 -8.92
CA ILE A 190 -20.20 -3.62 -9.38
C ILE A 190 -18.69 -3.41 -9.49
N HIS A 191 -18.26 -2.73 -10.54
CA HIS A 191 -16.88 -2.24 -10.73
C HIS A 191 -16.93 -0.78 -11.20
N CYS A 192 -16.56 0.15 -10.32
CA CYS A 192 -16.60 1.59 -10.62
C CYS A 192 -15.19 2.18 -10.75
N HIS A 193 -14.97 2.93 -11.83
CA HIS A 193 -13.85 3.86 -11.93
C HIS A 193 -14.21 5.23 -11.36
N ASN A 194 -13.19 6.04 -11.05
CA ASN A 194 -13.34 7.26 -10.24
C ASN A 194 -13.18 8.58 -11.00
N ASP A 195 -13.41 8.58 -12.31
CA ASP A 195 -13.20 9.75 -13.18
C ASP A 195 -14.07 10.97 -12.79
N THR A 196 -15.24 10.75 -12.16
CA THR A 196 -16.10 11.81 -11.60
C THR A 196 -15.99 11.99 -10.08
N GLY A 197 -15.08 11.26 -9.42
CA GLY A 197 -14.86 11.35 -7.98
C GLY A 197 -15.93 10.68 -7.11
N VAL A 198 -16.87 9.92 -7.69
CA VAL A 198 -18.00 9.30 -6.97
C VAL A 198 -17.93 7.77 -6.88
N ALA A 199 -16.83 7.11 -7.24
CA ALA A 199 -16.75 5.64 -7.34
C ALA A 199 -17.13 4.90 -6.06
N VAL A 200 -16.68 5.41 -4.90
CA VAL A 200 -17.05 4.85 -3.58
C VAL A 200 -18.55 4.97 -3.34
N ALA A 201 -19.12 6.16 -3.58
CA ALA A 201 -20.56 6.39 -3.39
C ALA A 201 -21.41 5.56 -4.36
N ALA A 202 -21.00 5.48 -5.62
CA ALA A 202 -21.64 4.66 -6.65
C ALA A 202 -21.61 3.17 -6.29
N SER A 203 -20.48 2.66 -5.77
CA SER A 203 -20.36 1.28 -5.32
C SER A 203 -21.29 0.96 -4.16
N LEU A 204 -21.39 1.86 -3.16
CA LEU A 204 -22.31 1.71 -2.04
C LEU A 204 -23.78 1.73 -2.50
N ALA A 205 -24.11 2.62 -3.44
CA ALA A 205 -25.45 2.69 -4.02
C ALA A 205 -25.80 1.43 -4.82
N ALA A 206 -24.85 0.86 -5.58
CA ALA A 206 -25.02 -0.41 -6.25
C ALA A 206 -25.32 -1.55 -5.26
N VAL A 207 -24.60 -1.62 -4.14
CA VAL A 207 -24.87 -2.61 -3.08
C VAL A 207 -26.28 -2.44 -2.50
N ALA A 208 -26.67 -1.20 -2.20
CA ALA A 208 -28.03 -0.88 -1.73
C ALA A 208 -29.10 -1.28 -2.75
N SER A 209 -28.82 -1.16 -4.05
CA SER A 209 -29.71 -1.55 -5.14
C SER A 209 -29.73 -3.05 -5.45
N GLY A 210 -28.81 -3.85 -4.92
CA GLY A 210 -28.83 -5.30 -5.08
C GLY A 210 -27.51 -5.98 -5.44
N ALA A 211 -26.45 -5.24 -5.73
CA ALA A 211 -25.15 -5.85 -5.96
C ALA A 211 -24.67 -6.61 -4.70
N ARG A 212 -23.99 -7.74 -4.89
CA ARG A 212 -23.48 -8.61 -3.83
C ARG A 212 -21.97 -8.86 -3.94
N MET A 213 -21.36 -8.44 -5.04
CA MET A 213 -19.92 -8.39 -5.24
C MET A 213 -19.50 -6.94 -5.53
N VAL A 214 -18.38 -6.51 -4.95
CA VAL A 214 -17.76 -5.22 -5.25
C VAL A 214 -16.33 -5.47 -5.66
N GLN A 215 -15.98 -5.06 -6.89
CA GLN A 215 -14.61 -4.99 -7.36
C GLN A 215 -14.08 -3.57 -7.14
N GLY A 216 -12.82 -3.49 -6.74
CA GLY A 216 -12.13 -2.25 -6.43
C GLY A 216 -10.67 -2.55 -6.10
N THR A 217 -9.96 -1.55 -5.62
CA THR A 217 -8.52 -1.69 -5.34
C THR A 217 -8.14 -1.06 -4.01
N ILE A 218 -7.01 -1.49 -3.47
CA ILE A 218 -6.39 -0.82 -2.33
C ILE A 218 -6.08 0.63 -2.75
N ASN A 219 -6.47 1.57 -1.89
CA ASN A 219 -6.17 3.00 -2.02
C ASN A 219 -6.75 3.64 -3.30
N GLY A 220 -7.80 3.04 -3.86
CA GLY A 220 -8.43 3.49 -5.11
C GLY A 220 -7.49 3.48 -6.32
N SER A 221 -6.41 2.71 -6.28
CA SER A 221 -5.42 2.65 -7.35
C SER A 221 -5.99 2.08 -8.66
N GLY A 222 -5.57 2.59 -9.82
CA GLY A 222 -6.14 2.14 -11.09
C GLY A 222 -5.74 3.01 -12.27
N GLU A 223 -6.42 2.79 -13.39
CA GLU A 223 -6.28 3.63 -14.58
C GLU A 223 -6.85 5.03 -14.33
N ARG A 224 -6.28 6.05 -14.98
CA ARG A 224 -6.76 7.45 -14.95
C ARG A 224 -6.92 7.98 -13.51
N CYS A 225 -8.15 8.22 -13.06
CA CYS A 225 -8.49 8.69 -11.72
C CYS A 225 -8.61 7.56 -10.69
N GLY A 226 -8.35 6.31 -11.08
CA GLY A 226 -8.36 5.15 -10.21
C GLY A 226 -9.67 4.35 -10.23
N ASN A 227 -9.67 3.27 -9.46
CA ASN A 227 -10.87 2.47 -9.18
C ASN A 227 -11.50 2.90 -7.85
N ALA A 228 -12.66 2.37 -7.53
CA ALA A 228 -13.25 2.52 -6.21
C ALA A 228 -12.32 1.97 -5.10
N ASP A 229 -12.14 2.75 -4.02
CA ASP A 229 -11.28 2.37 -2.90
C ASP A 229 -11.95 1.29 -2.05
N LEU A 230 -11.43 0.07 -2.15
CA LEU A 230 -12.02 -1.12 -1.53
C LEU A 230 -11.94 -1.07 0.00
N LEU A 231 -10.91 -0.44 0.57
CA LEU A 231 -10.74 -0.34 2.02
C LEU A 231 -11.77 0.64 2.60
N VAL A 232 -11.98 1.78 1.92
CA VAL A 232 -13.02 2.76 2.30
C VAL A 232 -14.42 2.17 2.13
N ILE A 233 -14.66 1.42 1.06
CA ILE A 233 -15.94 0.72 0.85
C ILE A 233 -16.19 -0.30 1.96
N ALA A 234 -15.21 -1.15 2.28
CA ALA A 234 -15.33 -2.14 3.35
C ALA A 234 -15.67 -1.49 4.70
N ALA A 235 -14.98 -0.39 5.06
CA ALA A 235 -15.27 0.37 6.27
C ALA A 235 -16.69 0.95 6.28
N ASN A 236 -17.16 1.51 5.16
CA ASN A 236 -18.52 2.03 5.05
C ASN A 236 -19.57 0.93 5.16
N LEU A 237 -19.41 -0.18 4.43
CA LEU A 237 -20.36 -1.30 4.48
C LEU A 237 -20.47 -1.87 5.90
N GLN A 238 -19.34 -2.03 6.60
CA GLN A 238 -19.31 -2.59 7.95
C GLN A 238 -19.83 -1.61 9.01
N LEU A 239 -19.26 -0.40 9.06
CA LEU A 239 -19.48 0.52 10.17
C LEU A 239 -20.71 1.41 9.97
N LYS A 240 -21.16 1.62 8.73
CA LYS A 240 -22.27 2.53 8.41
C LYS A 240 -23.50 1.79 7.88
N CYS A 241 -23.30 0.75 7.08
CA CYS A 241 -24.41 -0.04 6.53
C CYS A 241 -24.77 -1.27 7.37
N GLY A 242 -23.97 -1.62 8.39
CA GLY A 242 -24.22 -2.77 9.26
C GLY A 242 -24.05 -4.13 8.56
N LEU A 243 -23.29 -4.17 7.45
CA LEU A 243 -23.01 -5.38 6.70
C LEU A 243 -21.66 -5.95 7.13
N ALA A 244 -21.67 -7.14 7.72
CA ALA A 244 -20.45 -7.83 8.11
C ALA A 244 -19.69 -8.30 6.85
N VAL A 245 -18.69 -7.52 6.43
CA VAL A 245 -17.86 -7.82 5.25
C VAL A 245 -16.45 -8.28 5.60
N LEU A 246 -15.93 -7.87 6.76
CA LEU A 246 -14.63 -8.27 7.32
C LEU A 246 -14.78 -8.64 8.81
N THR A 247 -13.83 -9.39 9.35
CA THR A 247 -13.77 -9.58 10.81
C THR A 247 -13.38 -8.27 11.51
N PRO A 248 -13.74 -8.06 12.80
CA PRO A 248 -13.31 -6.86 13.54
C PRO A 248 -11.79 -6.69 13.58
N ALA A 249 -11.04 -7.79 13.71
CA ALA A 249 -9.59 -7.77 13.70
C ALA A 249 -9.04 -7.30 12.34
N ALA A 250 -9.56 -7.86 11.23
CA ALA A 250 -9.18 -7.43 9.90
C ALA A 250 -9.54 -5.97 9.62
N LEU A 251 -10.70 -5.50 10.10
CA LEU A 251 -11.08 -4.08 9.98
C LEU A 251 -10.04 -3.18 10.67
N GLY A 252 -9.49 -3.61 11.80
CA GLY A 252 -8.39 -2.93 12.50
C GLY A 252 -7.07 -2.87 11.72
N GLU A 253 -6.90 -3.64 10.63
CA GLU A 253 -5.67 -3.66 9.83
C GLU A 253 -5.73 -2.78 8.57
N LEU A 254 -6.84 -2.05 8.34
CA LEU A 254 -7.01 -1.28 7.11
C LEU A 254 -5.91 -0.23 6.91
N VAL A 255 -5.51 0.52 7.96
CA VAL A 255 -4.40 1.48 7.87
C VAL A 255 -3.08 0.79 7.54
N THR A 256 -2.80 -0.34 8.17
CA THR A 256 -1.58 -1.14 7.94
C THR A 256 -1.50 -1.55 6.47
N VAL A 257 -2.56 -2.16 5.93
CA VAL A 257 -2.61 -2.61 4.53
C VAL A 257 -2.52 -1.42 3.57
N SER A 258 -3.20 -0.31 3.86
CA SER A 258 -3.14 0.92 3.06
C SER A 258 -1.71 1.46 2.95
N ARG A 259 -1.00 1.59 4.07
CA ARG A 259 0.38 2.09 4.12
C ARG A 259 1.38 1.14 3.48
N LEU A 260 1.21 -0.16 3.73
CA LEU A 260 2.03 -1.21 3.13
C LEU A 260 1.97 -1.14 1.60
N PHE A 261 0.76 -1.01 1.05
CA PHE A 261 0.58 -0.86 -0.39
C PHE A 261 1.22 0.42 -0.93
N ASP A 262 0.98 1.57 -0.30
CA ASP A 262 1.57 2.84 -0.72
C ASP A 262 3.12 2.80 -0.67
N SER A 263 3.72 2.16 0.34
CA SER A 263 5.17 1.91 0.37
C SER A 263 5.65 1.08 -0.82
N MET A 264 4.99 -0.05 -1.12
CA MET A 264 5.40 -0.94 -2.22
C MET A 264 5.35 -0.27 -3.59
N VAL A 265 4.38 0.61 -3.82
CA VAL A 265 4.27 1.37 -5.08
C VAL A 265 4.99 2.71 -5.04
N ASN A 266 5.80 2.96 -4.02
CA ASN A 266 6.53 4.21 -3.80
C ASN A 266 5.64 5.46 -3.92
N ARG A 267 4.44 5.39 -3.34
CA ARG A 267 3.45 6.46 -3.34
C ARG A 267 3.44 7.12 -1.97
N THR A 268 3.34 8.44 -1.95
CA THR A 268 3.09 9.16 -0.68
C THR A 268 1.67 8.87 -0.22
N PRO A 269 1.46 8.37 1.01
CA PRO A 269 0.12 8.20 1.56
C PRO A 269 -0.64 9.52 1.55
N GLU A 270 -1.91 9.48 1.16
CA GLU A 270 -2.77 10.65 1.15
C GLU A 270 -3.21 11.01 2.58
N PRO A 271 -2.81 12.17 3.13
CA PRO A 271 -3.09 12.48 4.53
C PRO A 271 -4.58 12.50 4.87
N GLN A 272 -5.41 12.94 3.92
CA GLN A 272 -6.84 13.17 4.10
C GLN A 272 -7.70 12.00 3.63
N ARG A 273 -7.11 10.85 3.27
CA ARG A 273 -7.87 9.69 2.80
C ARG A 273 -8.91 9.26 3.85
N PRO A 274 -10.19 9.06 3.48
CA PRO A 274 -11.23 8.68 4.43
C PRO A 274 -10.82 7.45 5.23
N TYR A 275 -11.02 7.49 6.55
CA TYR A 275 -10.63 6.44 7.53
C TYR A 275 -9.11 6.19 7.67
N LEU A 276 -8.35 6.22 6.58
CA LEU A 276 -7.01 5.63 6.51
C LEU A 276 -5.89 6.66 6.66
N GLY A 277 -6.16 7.89 6.23
CA GLY A 277 -5.16 8.96 6.24
C GLY A 277 -4.81 9.41 7.67
N PRO A 278 -3.55 9.78 7.94
CA PRO A 278 -3.15 10.32 9.24
C PRO A 278 -3.88 11.61 9.65
N ALA A 279 -4.47 12.33 8.69
CA ALA A 279 -5.29 13.52 8.94
C ALA A 279 -6.79 13.21 9.14
N ALA A 280 -7.26 11.98 8.91
CA ALA A 280 -8.68 11.62 8.93
C ALA A 280 -9.34 11.81 10.30
N PHE A 281 -8.58 11.64 11.38
CA PHE A 281 -9.02 11.85 12.78
C PHE A 281 -8.16 12.88 13.50
N LEU A 282 -7.62 13.84 12.75
CA LEU A 282 -6.76 14.90 13.23
C LEU A 282 -7.60 16.12 13.63
N HIS A 283 -7.42 16.58 14.86
CA HIS A 283 -8.11 17.75 15.39
C HIS A 283 -7.11 18.87 15.64
N LYS A 284 -7.30 20.00 14.96
CA LYS A 284 -6.50 21.20 15.25
C LYS A 284 -6.88 21.73 16.64
N ALA A 285 -5.88 22.12 17.44
CA ALA A 285 -6.13 22.63 18.78
C ALA A 285 -7.03 23.85 18.75
N GLY A 286 -7.88 23.94 19.77
CA GLY A 286 -8.99 24.89 19.82
C GLY A 286 -10.29 24.16 20.14
N LEU A 287 -11.40 24.71 19.66
CA LEU A 287 -12.74 24.23 19.99
C LEU A 287 -12.95 22.75 19.65
N HIS A 288 -12.40 22.26 18.53
CA HIS A 288 -12.56 20.87 18.11
C HIS A 288 -11.83 19.91 19.04
N ALA A 289 -10.55 20.17 19.34
CA ALA A 289 -9.77 19.34 20.26
C ALA A 289 -10.37 19.34 21.69
N GLN A 290 -10.89 20.47 22.16
CA GLN A 290 -11.59 20.53 23.46
C GLN A 290 -12.87 19.70 23.46
N GLY A 291 -13.64 19.72 22.36
CA GLY A 291 -14.83 18.88 22.24
C GLY A 291 -14.49 17.39 22.20
N VAL A 292 -13.48 16.97 21.43
CA VAL A 292 -13.01 15.58 21.40
C VAL A 292 -12.53 15.11 22.77
N ALA A 293 -11.81 15.96 23.51
CA ALA A 293 -11.34 15.64 24.86
C ALA A 293 -12.50 15.46 25.86
N ARG A 294 -13.65 16.10 25.64
CA ARG A 294 -14.86 15.92 26.45
C ARG A 294 -15.65 14.70 26.01
N ASP A 295 -15.85 14.54 24.71
CA ASP A 295 -16.56 13.44 24.08
C ASP A 295 -16.08 13.29 22.62
N PRO A 296 -15.37 12.21 22.26
CA PRO A 296 -14.89 11.99 20.90
C PRO A 296 -15.97 12.07 19.83
N ARG A 297 -17.22 11.70 20.18
CA ARG A 297 -18.38 11.72 19.25
C ARG A 297 -18.74 13.12 18.76
N ALA A 298 -18.27 14.17 19.43
CA ALA A 298 -18.52 15.55 19.02
C ALA A 298 -17.91 15.88 17.65
N TYR A 299 -16.80 15.23 17.28
CA TYR A 299 -16.10 15.48 16.02
C TYR A 299 -15.62 14.21 15.30
N GLN A 300 -15.95 13.03 15.80
CA GLN A 300 -15.59 11.75 15.21
C GLN A 300 -16.83 10.91 14.96
N HIS A 301 -16.96 10.39 13.74
CA HIS A 301 -18.12 9.62 13.34
C HIS A 301 -18.01 8.12 13.67
N ILE A 302 -16.83 7.66 14.11
CA ILE A 302 -16.52 6.31 14.60
C ILE A 302 -15.38 6.41 15.63
N ASP A 303 -15.11 5.34 16.36
CA ASP A 303 -13.83 5.18 17.05
C ASP A 303 -12.74 4.82 16.02
N PRO A 304 -11.67 5.63 15.88
CA PRO A 304 -10.62 5.39 14.88
C PRO A 304 -9.89 4.06 15.07
N ALA A 305 -9.84 3.51 16.29
CA ALA A 305 -9.19 2.22 16.55
C ALA A 305 -9.87 1.07 15.78
N GLN A 306 -11.16 1.21 15.45
CA GLN A 306 -11.90 0.20 14.68
C GLN A 306 -11.34 -0.04 13.27
N VAL A 307 -10.62 0.95 12.72
CA VAL A 307 -10.03 0.88 11.37
C VAL A 307 -8.50 0.85 11.40
N GLY A 308 -7.89 0.72 12.58
CA GLY A 308 -6.43 0.78 12.73
C GLY A 308 -5.85 2.20 12.74
N ASN A 309 -6.68 3.21 12.97
CA ASN A 309 -6.24 4.60 13.06
C ASN A 309 -6.33 5.09 14.52
N GLN A 310 -5.87 6.32 14.77
CA GLN A 310 -5.90 6.92 16.09
C GLN A 310 -6.30 8.39 16.05
N THR A 311 -6.90 8.87 17.14
CA THR A 311 -7.15 10.30 17.32
C THR A 311 -5.84 11.03 17.46
N ARG A 312 -5.64 12.11 16.69
CA ARG A 312 -4.45 12.97 16.79
C ARG A 312 -4.89 14.41 17.03
N THR A 313 -4.15 15.15 17.85
CA THR A 313 -4.38 16.59 18.05
C THR A 313 -3.14 17.36 17.63
N VAL A 314 -3.30 18.36 16.75
CA VAL A 314 -2.21 19.23 16.30
C VAL A 314 -2.46 20.63 16.79
N VAL A 315 -1.53 21.20 17.54
CA VAL A 315 -1.64 22.59 17.97
C VAL A 315 -1.08 23.52 16.90
N SER A 316 -1.71 24.66 16.62
CA SER A 316 -1.31 25.58 15.53
C SER A 316 -0.35 26.67 15.97
N ASP A 317 0.62 27.03 15.11
CA ASP A 317 1.62 28.15 15.12
C ASP A 317 2.40 28.47 16.41
N GLN A 318 1.94 28.01 17.57
CA GLN A 318 2.77 27.59 18.70
C GLN A 318 3.15 26.09 18.61
N SER A 319 2.88 25.48 17.44
CA SER A 319 2.82 24.04 17.12
C SER A 319 4.05 23.22 17.53
N GLY A 320 5.25 23.77 17.40
CA GLY A 320 6.47 23.05 17.77
C GLY A 320 6.49 22.64 19.24
N ARG A 321 5.94 23.46 20.16
CA ARG A 321 6.02 23.17 21.61
C ARG A 321 5.10 22.04 22.05
N SER A 322 3.95 21.90 21.41
CA SER A 322 2.86 21.07 21.90
C SER A 322 2.72 19.75 21.16
N ASN A 323 3.10 19.66 19.88
CA ASN A 323 3.34 18.37 19.22
C ASN A 323 4.52 17.64 19.87
N VAL A 324 5.61 18.37 20.17
CA VAL A 324 6.72 17.86 20.99
C VAL A 324 6.22 17.46 22.37
N SER A 325 5.40 18.29 23.04
CA SER A 325 4.85 17.89 24.33
C SER A 325 3.98 16.64 24.24
N ALA A 326 3.20 16.43 23.17
CA ALA A 326 2.42 15.20 22.99
C ALA A 326 3.33 13.97 22.80
N LYS A 327 4.31 14.04 21.89
CA LYS A 327 5.27 12.94 21.72
C LYS A 327 6.12 12.68 22.97
N LEU A 328 6.51 13.73 23.69
CA LEU A 328 7.19 13.59 24.99
C LEU A 328 6.29 12.85 25.98
N ARG A 329 4.97 13.07 25.95
CA ARG A 329 4.04 12.31 26.80
C ARG A 329 3.88 10.86 26.40
N ASP A 330 3.82 10.58 25.10
CA ASP A 330 3.76 9.20 24.59
C ASP A 330 5.02 8.40 25.00
N LEU A 331 6.16 9.09 25.20
CA LEU A 331 7.41 8.53 25.72
C LEU A 331 7.51 8.54 27.26
N GLY A 332 6.49 9.00 27.99
CA GLY A 332 6.50 9.10 29.46
C GLY A 332 7.44 10.18 30.02
N LEU A 333 7.75 11.21 29.22
CA LEU A 333 8.67 12.32 29.54
C LEU A 333 7.93 13.64 29.85
N ASP A 334 6.72 13.53 30.39
CA ASP A 334 5.80 14.62 30.76
C ASP A 334 6.40 15.58 31.78
N ASP A 335 7.27 15.05 32.64
CA ASP A 335 7.83 15.72 33.82
C ASP A 335 9.18 16.40 33.54
N LEU A 336 9.63 16.44 32.28
CA LEU A 336 10.83 17.17 31.89
C LEU A 336 10.71 18.65 32.25
N ASP A 337 11.81 19.19 32.78
CA ASP A 337 11.88 20.59 33.16
C ASP A 337 11.59 21.53 31.96
N PRO A 338 11.05 22.74 32.20
CA PRO A 338 10.67 23.66 31.12
C PRO A 338 11.82 24.08 30.20
N GLN A 339 13.06 24.09 30.69
CA GLN A 339 14.25 24.47 29.93
C GLN A 339 14.67 23.33 28.98
N ALA A 340 14.74 22.09 29.47
CA ALA A 340 15.00 20.90 28.64
C ALA A 340 13.96 20.74 27.54
N ARG A 341 12.68 20.91 27.88
CA ARG A 341 11.58 20.90 26.91
C ARG A 341 11.72 21.99 25.85
N GLY A 342 12.12 23.20 26.28
CA GLY A 342 12.40 24.32 25.38
C GLY A 342 13.51 24.00 24.38
N ALA A 343 14.61 23.38 24.84
CA ALA A 343 15.73 23.00 24.01
C ALA A 343 15.37 21.96 22.94
N ILE A 344 14.59 20.93 23.31
CA ILE A 344 14.12 19.89 22.39
C ILE A 344 13.29 20.52 21.26
N VAL A 345 12.37 21.43 21.62
CA VAL A 345 11.50 22.08 20.63
C VAL A 345 12.28 22.93 19.64
N GLU A 346 13.22 23.74 20.13
CA GLU A 346 14.03 24.58 19.25
C GLU A 346 14.94 23.74 18.36
N ARG A 347 15.49 22.64 18.89
CA ARG A 347 16.27 21.71 18.08
C ARG A 347 15.44 21.02 17.00
N LEU A 348 14.22 20.59 17.32
CA LEU A 348 13.31 19.98 16.35
C LEU A 348 13.00 20.95 15.21
N LYS A 349 12.62 22.19 15.52
CA LYS A 349 12.35 23.22 14.50
C LYS A 349 13.54 23.46 13.58
N GLN A 350 14.76 23.50 14.13
CA GLN A 350 15.97 23.67 13.33
C GLN A 350 16.17 22.50 12.36
N LEU A 351 15.93 21.27 12.82
CA LEU A 351 16.07 20.07 11.99
C LEU A 351 14.97 19.99 10.93
N GLU A 352 13.72 20.28 11.27
CA GLU A 352 12.60 20.35 10.31
C GLU A 352 12.85 21.42 9.24
N GLY A 353 13.36 22.59 9.64
CA GLY A 353 13.79 23.65 8.70
C GLY A 353 14.97 23.23 7.82
N ALA A 354 15.80 22.29 8.27
CA ALA A 354 16.86 21.66 7.48
C ALA A 354 16.39 20.41 6.71
N GLY A 355 15.08 20.17 6.67
CA GLY A 355 14.48 19.10 5.88
C GLY A 355 14.34 17.76 6.61
N TRP A 356 14.53 17.67 7.91
CA TRP A 356 14.18 16.44 8.64
C TRP A 356 12.66 16.28 8.75
N ALA A 357 12.17 15.05 8.89
CA ALA A 357 10.78 14.79 9.29
C ALA A 357 10.73 13.62 10.26
N PHE A 358 10.16 13.89 11.43
CA PHE A 358 10.08 12.94 12.55
C PHE A 358 8.67 12.36 12.71
N GLU A 359 7.77 12.63 11.76
CA GLU A 359 6.36 12.22 11.82
C GLU A 359 6.19 10.69 11.85
N ASP A 360 6.98 9.99 11.03
CA ASP A 360 7.01 8.53 10.92
C ASP A 360 8.37 7.93 11.34
N ALA A 361 9.23 8.69 12.03
CA ALA A 361 10.57 8.26 12.45
C ALA A 361 10.72 8.38 13.97
N ASP A 362 9.90 7.61 14.70
CA ASP A 362 9.80 7.67 16.16
C ASP A 362 11.14 7.34 16.84
N ALA A 363 11.92 6.39 16.33
CA ALA A 363 13.23 6.06 16.89
C ALA A 363 14.23 7.23 16.81
N SER A 364 14.28 7.94 15.67
CA SER A 364 15.12 9.15 15.56
C SER A 364 14.60 10.29 16.42
N PHE A 365 13.28 10.39 16.65
CA PHE A 365 12.72 11.36 17.58
C PHE A 365 13.09 11.05 19.03
N GLU A 366 13.01 9.80 19.46
CA GLU A 366 13.42 9.36 20.79
C GLU A 366 14.90 9.66 21.05
N LEU A 367 15.78 9.37 20.08
CA LEU A 367 17.20 9.71 20.18
C LEU A 367 17.43 11.22 20.25
N LEU A 368 16.66 12.01 19.49
CA LEU A 368 16.72 13.47 19.57
C LEU A 368 16.41 13.97 20.99
N VAL A 369 15.40 13.38 21.62
CA VAL A 369 15.02 13.70 23.00
C VAL A 369 16.10 13.25 23.97
N ALA A 370 16.57 12.00 23.89
CA ALA A 370 17.62 11.47 24.76
C ALA A 370 18.88 12.34 24.73
N ARG A 371 19.35 12.72 23.54
CA ARG A 371 20.54 13.57 23.32
C ARG A 371 20.39 14.99 23.87
N ALA A 372 19.16 15.46 24.12
CA ALA A 372 18.91 16.76 24.72
C ALA A 372 18.92 16.74 26.25
N LEU A 373 18.89 15.55 26.87
CA LEU A 373 18.86 15.41 28.33
C LEU A 373 20.28 15.43 28.92
N PRO A 374 20.47 16.00 30.13
CA PRO A 374 21.76 16.01 30.81
C PRO A 374 22.28 14.59 31.09
N GLY A 375 23.57 14.36 30.82
CA GLY A 375 24.21 13.07 31.10
C GLY A 375 24.01 12.03 30.01
N ASP A 376 23.39 12.38 28.88
CA ASP A 376 23.35 11.51 27.72
C ASP A 376 24.76 11.27 27.16
N ALA A 377 25.04 10.01 26.86
CA ALA A 377 26.26 9.58 26.20
C ALA A 377 25.91 8.52 25.17
N ALA A 378 26.14 8.84 23.90
CA ALA A 378 25.93 7.88 22.83
C ALA A 378 26.82 6.64 23.06
N PRO A 379 26.29 5.42 22.85
CA PRO A 379 27.04 4.18 23.03
C PRO A 379 28.25 4.08 22.09
N PHE A 380 28.19 4.75 20.94
CA PHE A 380 29.26 4.85 19.98
C PHE A 380 29.13 6.13 19.12
N ALA A 381 30.19 6.48 18.40
CA ALA A 381 30.19 7.60 17.45
C ALA A 381 30.91 7.23 16.15
N LEU A 382 30.22 7.39 15.02
CA LEU A 382 30.83 7.29 13.69
C LEU A 382 31.70 8.53 13.45
N GLN A 383 33.01 8.34 13.28
CA GLN A 383 33.97 9.43 13.06
C GLN A 383 34.21 9.68 11.57
N GLU A 384 34.32 8.59 10.80
CA GLU A 384 34.59 8.65 9.37
C GLU A 384 33.86 7.50 8.66
N SER A 385 33.36 7.79 7.46
CA SER A 385 32.86 6.79 6.52
C SER A 385 33.39 7.10 5.12
N LEU A 386 33.93 6.09 4.44
CA LEU A 386 34.35 6.16 3.05
C LEU A 386 33.61 5.08 2.28
N VAL A 387 33.09 5.42 1.11
CA VAL A 387 32.44 4.50 0.18
C VAL A 387 33.14 4.60 -1.16
N VAL A 388 33.55 3.46 -1.70
CA VAL A 388 34.23 3.32 -2.98
C VAL A 388 33.39 2.39 -3.85
N ALA A 389 32.76 2.94 -4.88
CA ALA A 389 32.08 2.15 -5.89
C ALA A 389 33.11 1.76 -6.96
N HIS A 390 33.26 0.44 -7.19
CA HIS A 390 34.08 -0.06 -8.27
C HIS A 390 33.23 -0.19 -9.52
N ASP A 391 33.50 0.63 -10.53
CA ASP A 391 32.86 0.52 -11.84
C ASP A 391 33.81 -0.23 -12.78
N GLN A 392 33.52 -1.51 -13.05
CA GLN A 392 34.20 -2.25 -14.09
C GLN A 392 33.50 -2.01 -15.43
N ASP A 393 33.82 -0.86 -16.03
CA ASP A 393 33.77 -0.51 -17.47
C ASP A 393 32.62 -1.06 -18.35
N SER A 394 31.43 -1.25 -17.80
CA SER A 394 30.24 -1.54 -18.61
C SER A 394 29.00 -0.83 -18.07
N LEU A 395 28.88 0.47 -18.38
CA LEU A 395 27.61 1.22 -18.33
C LEU A 395 26.51 0.62 -19.24
N GLN A 396 26.75 -0.53 -19.89
CA GLN A 396 25.87 -1.17 -20.87
C GLN A 396 25.14 -2.42 -20.35
N THR A 397 25.48 -2.94 -19.16
CA THR A 397 24.81 -4.13 -18.61
C THR A 397 24.38 -3.89 -17.16
N VAL A 398 23.07 -3.99 -16.93
CA VAL A 398 22.38 -3.86 -15.62
C VAL A 398 22.79 -4.98 -14.64
N GLU A 399 23.49 -6.01 -15.12
CA GLU A 399 23.94 -7.18 -14.34
C GLU A 399 25.41 -7.12 -13.90
N ALA A 400 26.14 -6.03 -14.16
CA ALA A 400 27.44 -5.85 -13.53
C ALA A 400 27.21 -5.70 -12.02
N ALA A 401 27.60 -6.71 -11.23
CA ALA A 401 27.59 -6.64 -9.78
C ALA A 401 28.42 -5.42 -9.38
N HIS A 402 27.74 -4.32 -9.04
CA HIS A 402 28.40 -3.11 -8.55
C HIS A 402 28.98 -3.46 -7.19
N GLN A 403 30.23 -3.89 -7.19
CA GLN A 403 30.95 -4.15 -5.96
C GLN A 403 31.23 -2.78 -5.34
N VAL A 404 30.55 -2.49 -4.24
CA VAL A 404 30.79 -1.26 -3.48
C VAL A 404 31.47 -1.65 -2.18
N ASP A 405 32.63 -1.06 -1.94
CA ASP A 405 33.32 -1.18 -0.67
C ASP A 405 33.00 0.03 0.22
N ALA A 406 32.81 -0.20 1.51
CA ALA A 406 32.69 0.87 2.49
C ALA A 406 33.59 0.59 3.69
N SER A 407 34.28 1.62 4.18
CA SER A 407 35.06 1.57 5.42
C SER A 407 34.57 2.60 6.43
N VAL A 408 34.50 2.23 7.69
CA VAL A 408 34.03 3.09 8.79
C VAL A 408 35.01 3.10 9.95
N LYS A 409 35.20 4.28 10.55
CA LYS A 409 35.88 4.41 11.84
C LYS A 409 34.85 4.78 12.90
N VAL A 410 34.69 3.92 13.90
CA VAL A 410 33.69 4.07 14.94
C VAL A 410 34.38 4.07 16.31
N ARG A 411 34.05 5.07 17.12
CA ARG A 411 34.49 5.18 18.52
C ARG A 411 33.48 4.47 19.41
N VAL A 412 33.91 3.48 20.19
CA VAL A 412 33.10 2.80 21.22
C VAL A 412 33.81 2.98 22.55
N GLY A 413 33.34 3.92 23.38
CA GLY A 413 34.07 4.36 24.58
C GLY A 413 35.51 4.79 24.24
N PRO A 414 36.55 4.21 24.88
CA PRO A 414 37.95 4.53 24.56
C PRO A 414 38.44 3.90 23.25
N THR A 415 37.76 2.86 22.75
CA THR A 415 38.22 2.03 21.63
C THR A 415 37.86 2.67 20.29
N LEU A 416 38.85 2.78 19.39
CA LEU A 416 38.62 3.12 18.00
C LEU A 416 38.63 1.84 17.15
N VAL A 417 37.50 1.56 16.50
CA VAL A 417 37.33 0.39 15.63
C VAL A 417 37.32 0.87 14.18
N HIS A 418 38.13 0.25 13.32
CA HIS A 418 38.17 0.56 11.88
C HIS A 418 37.92 -0.73 11.11
N THR A 419 36.83 -0.77 10.35
CA THR A 419 36.40 -1.94 9.58
C THR A 419 36.01 -1.54 8.16
N ALA A 420 35.99 -2.51 7.25
CA ALA A 420 35.49 -2.35 5.90
C ALA A 420 34.58 -3.52 5.49
N ALA A 421 33.64 -3.27 4.57
CA ALA A 421 32.70 -4.21 3.97
C ALA A 421 32.70 -4.09 2.46
N THR A 422 32.18 -5.13 1.83
CA THR A 422 31.69 -5.10 0.47
C THR A 422 30.18 -5.37 0.48
N GLY A 423 29.44 -4.71 -0.41
CA GLY A 423 28.03 -4.97 -0.68
C GLY A 423 27.70 -4.72 -2.16
N ASN A 424 26.47 -5.05 -2.57
CA ASN A 424 25.97 -4.82 -3.93
C ASN A 424 25.61 -3.34 -4.18
N GLY A 425 25.60 -2.55 -3.11
CA GLY A 425 25.34 -1.12 -3.15
C GLY A 425 25.95 -0.41 -1.94
N PRO A 426 26.01 0.93 -1.97
CA PRO A 426 26.71 1.71 -0.96
C PRO A 426 26.08 1.62 0.44
N VAL A 427 24.76 1.47 0.51
CA VAL A 427 24.03 1.33 1.79
C VAL A 427 24.31 -0.03 2.42
N GLU A 428 24.27 -1.11 1.63
CA GLU A 428 24.59 -2.48 2.11
C GLU A 428 26.05 -2.55 2.60
N ALA A 429 26.99 -1.95 1.85
CA ALA A 429 28.38 -1.90 2.25
C ALA A 429 28.56 -1.10 3.57
N LEU A 430 27.91 0.06 3.70
CA LEU A 430 27.96 0.87 4.93
C LEU A 430 27.36 0.12 6.13
N ASP A 431 26.18 -0.49 5.96
CA ASP A 431 25.52 -1.33 6.97
C ASP A 431 26.45 -2.46 7.43
N GLY A 432 27.01 -3.22 6.48
CA GLY A 432 27.93 -4.30 6.80
C GLY A 432 29.19 -3.82 7.53
N ALA A 433 29.71 -2.65 7.19
CA ALA A 433 30.91 -2.07 7.82
C ALA A 433 30.62 -1.65 9.26
N LEU A 434 29.53 -0.93 9.48
CA LEU A 434 29.05 -0.52 10.80
C LEU A 434 28.76 -1.73 11.68
N ARG A 435 28.04 -2.71 11.15
CA ARG A 435 27.69 -3.93 11.87
C ARG A 435 28.93 -4.69 12.30
N ARG A 436 29.93 -4.86 11.42
CA ARG A 436 31.21 -5.49 11.80
C ARG A 436 31.98 -4.68 12.86
N ALA A 437 31.89 -3.35 12.85
CA ALA A 437 32.54 -2.52 13.87
C ALA A 437 31.87 -2.64 15.25
N LEU A 438 30.55 -2.85 15.28
CA LEU A 438 29.74 -2.69 16.48
C LEU A 438 29.29 -4.01 17.14
N THR A 439 29.13 -5.10 16.38
CA THR A 439 28.52 -6.35 16.88
C THR A 439 29.30 -6.98 18.03
N SER A 440 30.63 -6.85 18.07
CA SER A 440 31.44 -7.36 19.19
C SER A 440 31.17 -6.63 20.50
N HIS A 441 30.71 -5.37 20.43
CA HIS A 441 30.37 -4.54 21.57
C HIS A 441 28.87 -4.59 21.89
N PHE A 442 28.03 -4.77 20.87
CA PHE A 442 26.57 -4.79 20.97
C PHE A 442 25.99 -5.99 20.20
N PRO A 443 25.94 -7.19 20.82
CA PRO A 443 25.53 -8.42 20.14
C PRO A 443 24.11 -8.39 19.55
N VAL A 444 23.22 -7.54 20.09
CA VAL A 444 21.86 -7.32 19.56
C VAL A 444 21.85 -6.94 18.08
N LEU A 445 22.89 -6.25 17.60
CA LEU A 445 23.00 -5.82 16.21
C LEU A 445 23.16 -6.98 15.21
N ALA A 446 23.50 -8.18 15.67
CA ALA A 446 23.61 -9.35 14.79
C ALA A 446 22.26 -9.73 14.16
N GLY A 447 21.15 -9.53 14.90
CA GLY A 447 19.80 -9.85 14.44
C GLY A 447 19.12 -8.73 13.63
N VAL A 448 19.71 -7.54 13.57
CA VAL A 448 19.08 -6.37 12.94
C VAL A 448 19.16 -6.48 11.42
N GLN A 449 18.07 -6.22 10.72
CA GLN A 449 18.00 -6.18 9.26
C GLN A 449 17.34 -4.90 8.79
N LEU A 450 17.86 -4.33 7.71
CA LEU A 450 17.19 -3.26 6.99
C LEU A 450 16.04 -3.88 6.19
N VAL A 451 14.81 -3.43 6.44
CA VAL A 451 13.59 -3.99 5.81
C VAL A 451 12.95 -3.05 4.80
N ASP A 452 13.15 -1.74 4.92
CA ASP A 452 12.75 -0.75 3.92
C ASP A 452 13.74 0.43 3.88
N TYR A 453 13.92 1.02 2.70
CA TYR A 453 14.80 2.15 2.46
C TYR A 453 14.13 3.13 1.49
N ARG A 454 13.90 4.36 1.96
CA ARG A 454 13.18 5.40 1.21
C ARG A 454 14.02 6.66 1.11
N VAL A 455 14.10 7.22 -0.09
CA VAL A 455 14.80 8.49 -0.35
C VAL A 455 13.82 9.50 -0.90
N ARG A 456 13.81 10.71 -0.32
CA ARG A 456 13.02 11.84 -0.82
C ARG A 456 13.92 13.05 -1.04
N VAL A 457 13.79 13.67 -2.21
CA VAL A 457 14.38 14.98 -2.47
C VAL A 457 13.44 16.04 -1.93
N ILE A 458 13.93 16.94 -1.09
CA ILE A 458 13.10 17.93 -0.38
C ILE A 458 12.93 19.20 -1.21
N ASP A 459 14.03 19.72 -1.75
CA ASP A 459 14.04 20.94 -2.56
C ASP A 459 14.43 20.62 -4.01
N GLY A 460 13.43 20.53 -4.89
CA GLY A 460 13.64 20.23 -6.31
C GLY A 460 14.34 21.33 -7.10
N ASP A 461 14.44 22.55 -6.55
CA ASP A 461 14.96 23.73 -7.26
C ASP A 461 16.50 23.79 -7.34
N HIS A 462 17.22 22.98 -6.56
CA HIS A 462 18.68 23.03 -6.43
C HIS A 462 19.44 21.87 -7.10
N GLY A 463 18.82 21.19 -8.08
CA GLY A 463 19.49 20.15 -8.88
C GLY A 463 20.22 19.10 -8.04
N THR A 464 21.51 18.88 -8.30
CA THR A 464 22.35 17.90 -7.56
C THR A 464 22.75 18.34 -6.15
N GLY A 465 22.48 19.59 -5.76
CA GLY A 465 22.71 20.10 -4.40
C GLY A 465 21.49 20.02 -3.50
N ALA A 466 20.38 19.44 -3.98
CA ALA A 466 19.16 19.30 -3.23
C ALA A 466 19.37 18.45 -1.97
N THR A 467 18.84 18.93 -0.85
CA THR A 467 18.84 18.15 0.39
C THR A 467 17.99 16.90 0.20
N VAL A 468 18.58 15.74 0.51
CA VAL A 468 17.88 14.46 0.50
C VAL A 468 17.57 14.00 1.92
N ARG A 469 16.35 13.50 2.09
CA ARG A 469 15.89 12.79 3.27
C ARG A 469 15.94 11.31 3.00
N VAL A 470 16.64 10.57 3.84
CA VAL A 470 16.68 9.11 3.84
C VAL A 470 15.90 8.62 5.05
N SER A 471 14.97 7.70 4.85
CA SER A 471 14.27 6.98 5.92
C SER A 471 14.56 5.50 5.80
N ILE A 472 14.88 4.87 6.92
CA ILE A 472 15.24 3.46 7.00
C ILE A 472 14.31 2.79 8.00
N ASP A 473 13.63 1.72 7.56
CA ASP A 473 12.95 0.82 8.48
C ASP A 473 13.88 -0.35 8.78
N SER A 474 14.12 -0.62 10.06
CA SER A 474 14.94 -1.73 10.54
C SER A 474 14.11 -2.67 11.41
N SER A 475 14.48 -3.94 11.45
CA SER A 475 13.82 -4.96 12.27
C SER A 475 14.83 -5.89 12.93
N ASP A 476 14.55 -6.33 14.15
CA ASP A 476 15.26 -7.41 14.85
C ASP A 476 14.53 -8.77 14.76
N GLY A 477 13.45 -8.83 13.97
CA GLY A 477 12.56 -9.98 13.85
C GLY A 477 11.27 -9.86 14.67
N ASP A 478 11.29 -9.08 15.75
CA ASP A 478 10.13 -8.89 16.64
C ASP A 478 9.52 -7.49 16.48
N ARG A 479 10.35 -6.47 16.31
CA ARG A 479 9.96 -5.07 16.20
C ARG A 479 10.39 -4.50 14.86
N ILE A 480 9.71 -3.43 14.44
CA ILE A 480 10.12 -2.59 13.32
C ILE A 480 10.20 -1.16 13.84
N TRP A 481 11.30 -0.48 13.53
CA TRP A 481 11.49 0.93 13.86
C TRP A 481 12.02 1.70 12.66
N THR A 482 11.68 2.98 12.62
CA THR A 482 12.05 3.87 11.52
C THR A 482 12.96 4.98 12.00
N THR A 483 14.07 5.18 11.30
CA THR A 483 14.99 6.30 11.51
C THR A 483 15.11 7.16 10.26
N VAL A 484 15.57 8.39 10.45
CA VAL A 484 15.69 9.38 9.38
C VAL A 484 17.06 10.04 9.42
N GLY A 485 17.58 10.39 8.24
CA GLY A 485 18.79 11.17 8.08
C GLY A 485 18.60 12.17 6.95
N CYS A 486 19.15 13.38 7.10
CA CYS A 486 19.01 14.44 6.11
C CYS A 486 20.38 15.03 5.76
N SER A 487 20.72 15.10 4.48
CA SER A 487 21.96 15.71 4.01
C SER A 487 21.87 16.00 2.51
N PRO A 488 22.62 16.98 1.96
CA PRO A 488 22.82 17.10 0.53
C PRO A 488 23.54 15.88 -0.09
N ASN A 489 24.25 15.09 0.72
CA ASN A 489 24.89 13.85 0.29
C ASN A 489 24.07 12.64 0.75
N ILE A 490 23.54 11.88 -0.21
CA ILE A 490 22.72 10.68 0.03
C ILE A 490 23.42 9.62 0.89
N LEU A 491 24.74 9.43 0.74
CA LEU A 491 25.51 8.47 1.52
C LEU A 491 25.63 8.92 2.97
N HIS A 492 25.81 10.22 3.17
CA HIS A 492 25.85 10.80 4.52
C HIS A 492 24.48 10.74 5.19
N ALA A 493 23.40 11.08 4.48
CA ALA A 493 22.03 10.93 4.98
C ALA A 493 21.72 9.47 5.36
N SER A 494 22.16 8.51 4.54
CA SER A 494 22.02 7.08 4.82
C SER A 494 22.81 6.65 6.06
N ALA A 495 24.06 7.10 6.20
CA ALA A 495 24.88 6.81 7.36
C ALA A 495 24.26 7.37 8.66
N LEU A 496 23.70 8.57 8.63
CA LEU A 496 23.00 9.16 9.77
C LEU A 496 21.81 8.30 10.21
N ALA A 497 20.96 7.88 9.26
CA ALA A 497 19.80 7.04 9.55
C ALA A 497 20.21 5.65 10.08
N LEU A 498 21.26 5.04 9.53
CA LEU A 498 21.81 3.75 10.01
C LEU A 498 22.38 3.86 11.43
N VAL A 499 23.15 4.91 11.71
CA VAL A 499 23.72 5.15 13.03
C VAL A 499 22.61 5.35 14.08
N ASP A 500 21.59 6.15 13.76
CA ASP A 500 20.43 6.32 14.64
C ASP A 500 19.73 4.96 14.87
N SER A 501 19.55 4.14 13.82
CA SER A 501 18.88 2.83 13.95
C SER A 501 19.63 1.91 14.93
N TYR A 502 20.94 1.82 14.78
CA TYR A 502 21.78 0.99 15.64
C TYR A 502 21.93 1.53 17.06
N GLU A 503 21.98 2.85 17.22
CA GLU A 503 22.01 3.47 18.54
C GLU A 503 20.70 3.19 19.30
N TRP A 504 19.56 3.34 18.63
CA TRP A 504 18.25 3.16 19.23
C TRP A 504 18.05 1.74 19.77
N VAL A 505 18.30 0.71 18.96
CA VAL A 505 18.13 -0.69 19.37
C VAL A 505 19.13 -1.08 20.47
N THR A 506 20.35 -0.54 20.42
CA THR A 506 21.36 -0.77 21.46
C THR A 506 20.93 -0.23 22.83
N ARG A 507 20.33 0.96 22.86
CA ARG A 507 19.80 1.56 24.09
C ARG A 507 18.66 0.72 24.68
N HIS A 508 17.72 0.29 23.84
CA HIS A 508 16.55 -0.49 24.26
C HIS A 508 16.88 -1.91 24.75
N ALA A 509 17.91 -2.54 24.16
CA ALA A 509 18.41 -3.82 24.64
C ALA A 509 19.01 -3.69 26.06
N ALA A 510 19.81 -2.65 26.31
CA ALA A 510 20.42 -2.41 27.61
C ALA A 510 19.40 -2.12 28.73
N GLU A 511 18.28 -1.46 28.39
CA GLU A 511 17.18 -1.21 29.34
C GLU A 511 16.41 -2.49 29.68
N SER A 512 16.17 -3.35 28.68
CA SER A 512 15.52 -4.66 28.87
C SER A 512 16.35 -5.58 29.77
N ASP A 513 17.67 -5.58 29.62
CA ASP A 513 18.61 -6.33 30.47
C ASP A 513 18.66 -5.79 31.92
N ARG A 514 18.51 -4.47 32.12
CA ARG A 514 18.44 -3.86 33.46
C ARG A 514 17.14 -4.18 34.19
N LEU A 515 16.02 -4.21 33.47
CA LEU A 515 14.70 -4.55 34.04
C LEU A 515 14.60 -6.06 34.36
N SER A 516 15.21 -6.92 33.56
CA SER A 516 15.24 -8.37 33.82
C SER A 516 16.22 -8.80 34.91
N SER A 517 17.28 -8.03 35.16
CA SER A 517 18.25 -8.28 36.24
C SER A 517 17.87 -7.66 37.61
N SER A 518 16.82 -6.82 37.65
CA SER A 518 16.30 -6.20 38.88
C SER A 518 15.00 -6.82 39.41
N ALA A 519 14.45 -7.81 38.69
CA ALA A 519 13.38 -8.71 39.13
C ALA A 519 13.99 -10.02 39.65
#